data_AF-A0A081ADU2-F1
#
_entry.id   AF-A0A081ADU2-F1
#
_cell.length_a   1.000
_cell.length_b   1.000
_cell.length_c   1.000
_cell.angle_alpha   90.00
_cell.angle_beta   90.00
_cell.angle_gamma   90.00
#
_symmetry.space_group_name_H-M   'P 1'
#
loop_
_entity.id
_entity.type
_entity.pdbx_description
1 polymer ?
#
loop_
_entity_poly.entity_id
_entity_poly.type
_entity_poly.pdbx_seq_one_letter_code
_entity_poly.pdbx_strand_id
1 'polypeptide(L)'
;MRSGGLNVLAVELVKQVYRLEELLPSTQKDKVTVECARSLHHINSVLRVFDQATFLTVDVQQYVSRQRNIFAVLLKLIKLLSELSWGREARTRWGVEVSRMSLVVEVLLSALRVLLNLTHHNTEAAGHVHALEGMQLLVNAFSQVWGAVETHKLQSSTQKKNEFDSCLLLLSVMVNSIELSEENRDALAAWSYDDGAMSAQAGCDLPEALDTSGAFSGEDSDDWSPEDVILGGCTSLLLGYLMRGSAANSAAVLKAMPDGSPRLLLRALAVFAACHSQIGALTPEVAKSVLLIEKVLKASGGGDSNESDLVETKASKDSVESQRSGVSTPSLKTRAMKNLCSNLDDSDEGEGLHGQTQEEVAMLKRVATLDSRNSLEIGM
;
A
#
# COMPACT_ATOMS: atom_id res chain seq x y z
N MET A 1 -19.68 0.08 20.26
CA MET A 1 -20.93 -0.13 19.45
C MET A 1 -21.56 -1.49 19.75
N ARG A 2 -22.81 -1.76 19.34
CA ARG A 2 -23.38 -3.14 19.33
C ARG A 2 -22.86 -3.91 18.11
N SER A 3 -21.75 -4.63 18.28
CA SER A 3 -20.99 -5.26 17.18
C SER A 3 -21.63 -6.49 16.52
N GLY A 4 -22.81 -6.94 16.97
CA GLY A 4 -23.49 -8.13 16.43
C GLY A 4 -23.74 -8.09 14.92
N GLY A 5 -23.89 -6.91 14.30
CA GLY A 5 -24.01 -6.77 12.85
C GLY A 5 -22.76 -7.24 12.09
N LEU A 6 -21.56 -6.92 12.61
CA LEU A 6 -20.30 -7.38 12.02
C LEU A 6 -20.15 -8.91 12.14
N ASN A 7 -20.66 -9.52 13.20
CA ASN A 7 -20.64 -10.98 13.34
C ASN A 7 -21.54 -11.68 12.31
N VAL A 8 -22.71 -11.11 12.02
CA VAL A 8 -23.59 -11.62 10.95
C VAL A 8 -22.90 -11.49 9.59
N LEU A 9 -22.26 -10.34 9.31
CA LEU A 9 -21.49 -10.14 8.08
C LEU A 9 -20.26 -11.04 7.97
N ALA A 10 -19.57 -11.33 9.08
CA ALA A 10 -18.44 -12.26 9.11
C ALA A 10 -18.89 -13.69 8.80
N VAL A 11 -19.96 -14.16 9.45
CA VAL A 11 -20.56 -15.48 9.18
C VAL A 11 -21.07 -15.59 7.74
N GLU A 12 -21.59 -14.50 7.17
CA GLU A 12 -22.03 -14.48 5.77
C GLU A 12 -20.84 -14.49 4.79
N LEU A 13 -19.79 -13.71 5.05
CA LEU A 13 -18.55 -13.74 4.26
C LEU A 13 -17.93 -15.13 4.25
N VAL A 14 -17.86 -15.82 5.40
CA VAL A 14 -17.37 -17.20 5.52
C VAL A 14 -18.11 -18.12 4.54
N LYS A 15 -19.44 -18.19 4.61
CA LYS A 15 -20.24 -19.07 3.73
C LYS A 15 -20.02 -18.77 2.26
N GLN A 16 -19.96 -17.50 1.90
CA GLN A 16 -19.93 -17.06 0.52
C GLN A 16 -18.54 -17.28 -0.11
N VAL A 17 -17.45 -17.18 0.67
CA VAL A 17 -16.11 -17.57 0.21
C VAL A 17 -15.98 -19.09 0.03
N TYR A 18 -16.59 -19.92 0.88
CA TYR A 18 -16.68 -21.37 0.63
C TYR A 18 -17.52 -21.70 -0.62
N ARG A 19 -18.67 -21.06 -0.81
CA ARG A 19 -19.47 -21.22 -2.04
C ARG A 19 -18.72 -20.73 -3.28
N LEU A 20 -17.94 -19.66 -3.17
CA LEU A 20 -17.13 -19.17 -4.28
C LEU A 20 -16.09 -20.22 -4.71
N GLU A 21 -15.42 -20.88 -3.77
CA GLU A 21 -14.46 -21.95 -4.03
C GLU A 21 -15.06 -23.08 -4.90
N GLU A 22 -16.30 -23.49 -4.61
CA GLU A 22 -17.05 -24.48 -5.41
C GLU A 22 -17.46 -23.97 -6.81
N LEU A 23 -17.48 -22.65 -7.02
CA LEU A 23 -17.91 -21.97 -8.26
C LEU A 23 -16.74 -21.45 -9.12
N LEU A 24 -15.48 -21.62 -8.68
CA LEU A 24 -14.31 -21.13 -9.40
C LEU A 24 -13.94 -22.04 -10.60
N PRO A 25 -13.45 -21.48 -11.71
CA PRO A 25 -13.12 -22.24 -12.91
C PRO A 25 -11.86 -23.11 -12.71
N SER A 26 -12.05 -24.42 -12.58
CA SER A 26 -10.99 -25.39 -12.27
C SER A 26 -10.03 -25.69 -13.43
N THR A 27 -10.39 -25.41 -14.68
CA THR A 27 -9.50 -25.54 -15.85
C THR A 27 -9.33 -24.25 -16.62
N GLN A 28 -8.27 -24.19 -17.45
CA GLN A 28 -8.00 -23.10 -18.41
C GLN A 28 -9.19 -22.74 -19.30
N LYS A 29 -10.04 -23.73 -19.64
CA LYS A 29 -11.17 -23.56 -20.56
C LYS A 29 -12.44 -23.05 -19.86
N ASP A 30 -12.48 -23.13 -18.54
CA ASP A 30 -13.65 -22.74 -17.76
C ASP A 30 -13.70 -21.23 -17.59
N LYS A 31 -14.86 -20.69 -17.96
CA LYS A 31 -15.22 -19.28 -17.85
C LYS A 31 -15.70 -18.95 -16.44
N VAL A 32 -15.50 -17.71 -16.02
CA VAL A 32 -16.08 -17.18 -14.77
C VAL A 32 -17.60 -17.19 -14.94
N THR A 33 -18.30 -18.11 -14.29
CA THR A 33 -19.74 -18.32 -14.54
C THR A 33 -20.57 -17.13 -14.08
N VAL A 34 -21.80 -17.01 -14.59
CA VAL A 34 -22.74 -15.97 -14.11
C VAL A 34 -23.07 -16.14 -12.63
N GLU A 35 -23.03 -17.37 -12.10
CA GLU A 35 -23.23 -17.63 -10.68
C GLU A 35 -22.00 -17.26 -9.83
N CYS A 36 -20.79 -17.57 -10.31
CA CYS A 36 -19.54 -17.09 -9.73
C CYS A 36 -19.54 -15.55 -9.66
N ALA A 37 -19.91 -14.86 -10.74
CA ALA A 37 -20.04 -13.39 -10.76
C ALA A 37 -21.07 -12.85 -9.76
N ARG A 38 -22.22 -13.51 -9.57
CA ARG A 38 -23.19 -13.14 -8.51
C ARG A 38 -22.60 -13.32 -7.11
N SER A 39 -21.87 -14.41 -6.87
CA SER A 39 -21.19 -14.66 -5.59
C SER A 39 -20.12 -13.59 -5.30
N LEU A 40 -19.32 -13.23 -6.31
CA LEU A 40 -18.33 -12.14 -6.24
C LEU A 40 -18.99 -10.79 -5.90
N HIS A 41 -20.08 -10.39 -6.56
CA HIS A 41 -20.80 -9.15 -6.23
C HIS A 41 -21.31 -9.12 -4.77
N HIS A 42 -21.82 -10.24 -4.26
CA HIS A 42 -22.28 -10.34 -2.87
C HIS A 42 -21.12 -10.27 -1.87
N ILE A 43 -20.01 -10.98 -2.14
CA ILE A 43 -18.78 -10.94 -1.33
C ILE A 43 -18.22 -9.51 -1.30
N ASN A 44 -18.10 -8.85 -2.46
CA ASN A 44 -17.66 -7.46 -2.57
C ASN A 44 -18.57 -6.51 -1.77
N SER A 45 -19.90 -6.72 -1.81
CA SER A 45 -20.85 -5.92 -1.02
C SER A 45 -20.59 -6.05 0.49
N VAL A 46 -20.30 -7.26 0.99
CA VAL A 46 -19.95 -7.49 2.40
C VAL A 46 -18.59 -6.90 2.74
N LEU A 47 -17.58 -7.10 1.89
CA LEU A 47 -16.23 -6.55 2.08
C LEU A 47 -16.22 -5.02 2.13
N ARG A 48 -17.00 -4.34 1.28
CA ARG A 48 -17.11 -2.88 1.30
C ARG A 48 -17.76 -2.34 2.58
N VAL A 49 -18.63 -3.12 3.24
CA VAL A 49 -19.12 -2.76 4.58
C VAL A 49 -18.02 -2.95 5.64
N PHE A 50 -17.22 -4.03 5.55
CA PHE A 50 -16.06 -4.20 6.43
C PHE A 50 -14.99 -3.12 6.25
N ASP A 51 -14.68 -2.74 5.01
CA ASP A 51 -13.72 -1.68 4.66
C ASP A 51 -14.14 -0.36 5.33
N GLN A 52 -15.36 0.11 5.05
CA GLN A 52 -15.88 1.35 5.63
C GLN A 52 -16.05 1.30 7.16
N ALA A 53 -16.31 0.12 7.74
CA ALA A 53 -16.42 -0.04 9.20
C ALA A 53 -15.05 -0.15 9.91
N THR A 54 -13.99 -0.54 9.20
CA THR A 54 -12.62 -0.68 9.74
C THR A 54 -11.72 0.51 9.42
N PHE A 55 -12.05 1.31 8.41
CA PHE A 55 -11.31 2.53 8.05
C PHE A 55 -11.25 3.50 9.23
N LEU A 56 -10.03 3.83 9.67
CA LEU A 56 -9.68 4.73 10.79
C LEU A 56 -10.43 4.48 12.13
N THR A 57 -11.06 3.32 12.31
CA THR A 57 -11.96 3.04 13.43
C THR A 57 -11.38 1.98 14.35
N VAL A 58 -10.44 2.38 15.21
CA VAL A 58 -9.60 1.49 16.05
C VAL A 58 -10.42 0.50 16.89
N ASP A 59 -11.52 0.94 17.51
CA ASP A 59 -12.44 0.06 18.27
C ASP A 59 -12.97 -1.12 17.43
N VAL A 60 -13.27 -0.87 16.15
CA VAL A 60 -13.79 -1.89 15.23
C VAL A 60 -12.65 -2.75 14.67
N GLN A 61 -11.50 -2.16 14.37
CA GLN A 61 -10.29 -2.89 13.99
C GLN A 61 -9.92 -3.92 15.07
N GLN A 62 -9.82 -3.50 16.33
CA GLN A 62 -9.55 -4.39 17.47
C GLN A 62 -10.67 -5.41 17.69
N TYR A 63 -11.95 -5.02 17.55
CA TYR A 63 -13.07 -5.96 17.71
C TYR A 63 -13.04 -7.09 16.67
N VAL A 64 -12.73 -6.76 15.42
CA VAL A 64 -12.64 -7.73 14.32
C VAL A 64 -11.34 -8.54 14.40
N SER A 65 -10.24 -7.94 14.91
CA SER A 65 -8.94 -8.60 15.06
C SER A 65 -9.00 -9.86 15.93
N ARG A 66 -9.76 -9.81 17.03
CA ARG A 66 -10.02 -10.94 17.94
C ARG A 66 -10.68 -12.17 17.28
N GLN A 67 -11.11 -12.06 16.01
CA GLN A 67 -11.81 -13.12 15.28
C GLN A 67 -10.91 -13.75 14.22
N ARG A 68 -9.89 -14.55 14.59
CA ARG A 68 -8.94 -15.25 13.66
C ARG A 68 -9.58 -15.83 12.38
N ASN A 69 -10.84 -16.31 12.47
CA ASN A 69 -11.61 -16.80 11.33
C ASN A 69 -11.78 -15.77 10.19
N ILE A 70 -11.85 -14.46 10.48
CA ILE A 70 -11.96 -13.42 9.44
C ILE A 70 -10.67 -13.34 8.61
N PHE A 71 -9.50 -13.45 9.24
CA PHE A 71 -8.20 -13.49 8.55
C PHE A 71 -8.06 -14.76 7.72
N ALA A 72 -8.48 -15.92 8.26
CA ALA A 72 -8.48 -17.17 7.50
C ALA A 72 -9.34 -17.09 6.22
N VAL A 73 -10.50 -16.43 6.30
CA VAL A 73 -11.38 -16.21 5.14
C VAL A 73 -10.84 -15.14 4.18
N LEU A 74 -10.29 -14.03 4.69
CA LEU A 74 -9.67 -12.98 3.87
C LEU A 74 -8.44 -13.50 3.11
N LEU A 75 -7.51 -14.19 3.80
CA LEU A 75 -6.31 -14.77 3.18
C LEU A 75 -6.68 -15.87 2.17
N LYS A 76 -7.67 -16.71 2.47
CA LYS A 76 -8.20 -17.69 1.51
C LYS A 76 -8.80 -17.01 0.27
N LEU A 77 -9.58 -15.96 0.46
CA LEU A 77 -10.18 -15.21 -0.65
C LEU A 77 -9.10 -14.51 -1.49
N ILE A 78 -8.11 -13.88 -0.87
CA ILE A 78 -6.95 -13.28 -1.55
C ILE A 78 -6.23 -14.35 -2.40
N LYS A 79 -5.91 -15.52 -1.82
CA LYS A 79 -5.29 -16.63 -2.56
C LYS A 79 -6.09 -17.04 -3.81
N LEU A 80 -7.39 -17.27 -3.64
CA LEU A 80 -8.27 -17.73 -4.73
C LEU A 80 -8.45 -16.68 -5.84
N LEU A 81 -8.54 -15.39 -5.48
CA LEU A 81 -8.73 -14.32 -6.45
C LEU A 81 -7.42 -13.91 -7.14
N SER A 82 -6.27 -13.96 -6.46
CA SER A 82 -4.96 -13.74 -7.10
C SER A 82 -4.64 -14.82 -8.11
N GLU A 83 -4.83 -16.11 -7.78
CA GLU A 83 -4.63 -17.21 -8.73
C GLU A 83 -5.57 -17.08 -9.94
N LEU A 84 -6.84 -16.69 -9.73
CA LEU A 84 -7.76 -16.45 -10.85
C LEU A 84 -7.34 -15.24 -11.71
N SER A 85 -6.88 -14.15 -11.08
CA SER A 85 -6.58 -12.87 -11.75
C SER A 85 -5.22 -12.83 -12.44
N TRP A 86 -4.21 -13.51 -11.89
CA TRP A 86 -2.79 -13.35 -12.24
C TRP A 86 -2.06 -14.70 -12.40
N GLY A 87 -2.65 -15.82 -11.97
CA GLY A 87 -2.10 -17.16 -12.19
C GLY A 87 -2.06 -17.57 -13.67
N ARG A 88 -1.49 -18.75 -13.94
CA ARG A 88 -1.11 -19.22 -15.30
C ARG A 88 -2.19 -19.05 -16.37
N GLU A 89 -3.44 -19.32 -15.99
CA GLU A 89 -4.58 -19.33 -16.91
C GLU A 89 -5.28 -17.97 -17.06
N ALA A 90 -4.87 -16.96 -16.28
CA ALA A 90 -5.50 -15.65 -16.26
C ALA A 90 -5.36 -14.90 -17.58
N ARG A 91 -4.20 -14.96 -18.25
CA ARG A 91 -3.96 -14.31 -19.56
C ARG A 91 -5.05 -14.68 -20.58
N THR A 92 -5.44 -15.95 -20.65
CA THR A 92 -6.49 -16.44 -21.55
C THR A 92 -7.87 -15.91 -21.15
N ARG A 93 -8.15 -15.84 -19.84
CA ARG A 93 -9.44 -15.31 -19.32
C ARG A 93 -9.56 -13.79 -19.51
N TRP A 94 -8.50 -13.02 -19.30
CA TRP A 94 -8.46 -11.58 -19.60
C TRP A 94 -8.76 -11.29 -21.08
N GLY A 95 -8.24 -12.09 -22.01
CA GLY A 95 -8.52 -11.96 -23.44
C GLY A 95 -9.96 -12.27 -23.88
N VAL A 96 -10.81 -12.86 -23.00
CA VAL A 96 -12.15 -13.34 -23.36
C VAL A 96 -13.25 -12.75 -22.45
N GLU A 97 -12.95 -12.40 -21.20
CA GLU A 97 -13.93 -12.06 -20.16
C GLU A 97 -13.55 -10.82 -19.32
N VAL A 98 -12.91 -9.81 -19.93
CA VAL A 98 -12.42 -8.56 -19.30
C VAL A 98 -13.31 -8.05 -18.16
N SER A 99 -14.62 -7.88 -18.38
CA SER A 99 -15.54 -7.33 -17.37
C SER A 99 -15.71 -8.23 -16.15
N ARG A 100 -15.62 -9.57 -16.30
CA ARG A 100 -15.68 -10.52 -15.18
C ARG A 100 -14.34 -10.57 -14.45
N MET A 101 -13.23 -10.56 -15.20
CA MET A 101 -11.89 -10.48 -14.61
C MET A 101 -11.67 -9.20 -13.81
N SER A 102 -12.19 -8.05 -14.29
CA SER A 102 -12.15 -6.80 -13.54
C SER A 102 -13.01 -6.85 -12.26
N LEU A 103 -14.10 -7.62 -12.22
CA LEU A 103 -14.86 -7.87 -10.98
C LEU A 103 -14.06 -8.75 -10.00
N VAL A 104 -13.39 -9.81 -10.48
CA VAL A 104 -12.51 -10.66 -9.65
C VAL A 104 -11.46 -9.79 -8.95
N VAL A 105 -10.81 -8.87 -9.68
CA VAL A 105 -9.84 -7.92 -9.11
C VAL A 105 -10.53 -6.91 -8.18
N GLU A 106 -11.72 -6.37 -8.49
CA GLU A 106 -12.44 -5.48 -7.56
C GLU A 106 -12.69 -6.14 -6.20
N VAL A 107 -13.02 -7.43 -6.18
CA VAL A 107 -13.20 -8.20 -4.93
C VAL A 107 -11.85 -8.43 -4.22
N LEU A 108 -10.78 -8.71 -4.96
CA LEU A 108 -9.42 -8.88 -4.43
C LEU A 108 -8.93 -7.60 -3.74
N LEU A 109 -9.03 -6.46 -4.44
CA LEU A 109 -8.66 -5.15 -3.90
C LEU A 109 -9.51 -4.79 -2.66
N SER A 110 -10.80 -5.13 -2.65
CA SER A 110 -11.67 -4.93 -1.48
C SER A 110 -11.28 -5.83 -0.30
N ALA A 111 -10.86 -7.08 -0.54
CA ALA A 111 -10.35 -7.96 0.51
C ALA A 111 -9.00 -7.48 1.07
N LEU A 112 -8.12 -6.98 0.20
CA LEU A 112 -6.83 -6.39 0.59
C LEU A 112 -7.01 -5.10 1.39
N ARG A 113 -7.98 -4.21 1.06
CA ARG A 113 -8.29 -3.02 1.87
C ARG A 113 -8.79 -3.38 3.27
N VAL A 114 -9.69 -4.36 3.40
CA VAL A 114 -10.12 -4.86 4.72
C VAL A 114 -8.92 -5.38 5.51
N LEU A 115 -8.04 -6.17 4.89
CA LEU A 115 -6.85 -6.69 5.57
C LEU A 115 -5.86 -5.57 5.94
N LEU A 116 -5.67 -4.56 5.08
CA LEU A 116 -4.84 -3.38 5.33
C LEU A 116 -5.33 -2.56 6.53
N ASN A 117 -6.65 -2.26 6.57
CA ASN A 117 -7.30 -1.55 7.67
C ASN A 117 -7.19 -2.34 8.99
N LEU A 118 -7.20 -3.67 8.92
CA LEU A 118 -7.06 -4.53 10.10
C LEU A 118 -5.62 -4.64 10.59
N THR A 119 -4.61 -4.69 9.73
CA THR A 119 -3.19 -4.83 10.13
C THR A 119 -2.51 -3.51 10.50
N HIS A 120 -3.04 -2.36 10.06
CA HIS A 120 -2.47 -1.04 10.33
C HIS A 120 -2.22 -0.79 11.83
N HIS A 121 -0.94 -0.74 12.21
CA HIS A 121 -0.45 -0.62 13.60
C HIS A 121 -1.08 -1.63 14.60
N ASN A 122 -1.44 -2.83 14.15
CA ASN A 122 -2.23 -3.79 14.91
C ASN A 122 -1.54 -5.16 15.03
N THR A 123 -0.93 -5.42 16.18
CA THR A 123 -0.15 -6.64 16.45
C THR A 123 -0.99 -7.91 16.57
N GLU A 124 -2.27 -7.82 17.00
CA GLU A 124 -3.18 -8.98 17.04
C GLU A 124 -3.50 -9.45 15.62
N ALA A 125 -3.80 -8.50 14.72
CA ALA A 125 -4.00 -8.77 13.30
C ALA A 125 -2.73 -9.29 12.61
N ALA A 126 -1.56 -8.69 12.86
CA ALA A 126 -0.29 -9.16 12.31
C ALA A 126 0.06 -10.58 12.80
N GLY A 127 -0.19 -10.89 14.08
CA GLY A 127 -0.02 -12.24 14.63
C GLY A 127 -0.99 -13.26 14.03
N HIS A 128 -2.19 -12.83 13.60
CA HIS A 128 -3.11 -13.67 12.83
C HIS A 128 -2.68 -13.89 11.38
N VAL A 129 -2.01 -12.92 10.74
CA VAL A 129 -1.34 -13.12 9.44
C VAL A 129 -0.21 -14.15 9.58
N HIS A 130 0.65 -14.03 10.59
CA HIS A 130 1.71 -14.99 10.86
C HIS A 130 1.16 -16.41 11.07
N ALA A 131 0.24 -16.57 12.03
CA ALA A 131 -0.32 -17.86 12.43
C ALA A 131 -1.27 -18.49 11.40
N LEU A 132 -1.36 -17.95 10.18
CA LEU A 132 -2.14 -18.49 9.06
C LEU A 132 -1.32 -18.56 7.77
N GLU A 133 0.02 -18.57 7.87
CA GLU A 133 0.97 -18.61 6.73
C GLU A 133 0.75 -17.44 5.74
N GLY A 134 0.16 -16.34 6.23
CA GLY A 134 -0.35 -15.25 5.43
C GLY A 134 0.75 -14.49 4.68
N MET A 135 1.96 -14.38 5.24
CA MET A 135 3.09 -13.76 4.52
C MET A 135 3.47 -14.55 3.27
N GLN A 136 3.55 -15.87 3.33
CA GLN A 136 3.81 -16.71 2.15
C GLN A 136 2.70 -16.57 1.10
N LEU A 137 1.43 -16.47 1.53
CA LEU A 137 0.30 -16.22 0.62
C LEU A 137 0.36 -14.84 -0.04
N LEU A 138 0.73 -13.79 0.70
CA LEU A 138 0.85 -12.43 0.19
C LEU A 138 2.03 -12.29 -0.80
N VAL A 139 3.19 -12.90 -0.50
CA VAL A 139 4.34 -12.94 -1.41
C VAL A 139 4.00 -13.71 -2.68
N ASN A 140 3.43 -14.92 -2.57
CA ASN A 140 3.00 -15.69 -3.74
C ASN A 140 2.02 -14.89 -4.62
N ALA A 141 1.06 -14.17 -4.02
CA ALA A 141 0.13 -13.30 -4.74
C ALA A 141 0.84 -12.09 -5.41
N PHE A 142 1.87 -11.53 -4.77
CA PHE A 142 2.68 -10.45 -5.34
C PHE A 142 3.50 -10.92 -6.53
N SER A 143 4.23 -12.04 -6.42
CA SER A 143 5.00 -12.63 -7.53
C SER A 143 4.12 -12.98 -8.73
N GLN A 144 2.87 -13.42 -8.50
CA GLN A 144 1.91 -13.69 -9.58
C GLN A 144 1.54 -12.42 -10.38
N VAL A 145 1.19 -11.32 -9.71
CA VAL A 145 0.87 -10.07 -10.42
C VAL A 145 2.13 -9.44 -11.04
N TRP A 146 3.29 -9.53 -10.39
CA TRP A 146 4.55 -9.00 -10.92
C TRP A 146 4.96 -9.67 -12.24
N GLY A 147 4.99 -11.02 -12.28
CA GLY A 147 5.27 -11.76 -13.52
C GLY A 147 4.20 -11.57 -14.62
N ALA A 148 2.98 -11.16 -14.25
CA ALA A 148 1.97 -10.74 -15.21
C ALA A 148 2.28 -9.36 -15.83
N VAL A 149 2.82 -8.40 -15.06
CA VAL A 149 3.25 -7.09 -15.58
C VAL A 149 4.38 -7.24 -16.61
N GLU A 150 5.45 -7.96 -16.26
CA GLU A 150 6.65 -8.09 -17.11
C GLU A 150 6.36 -8.71 -18.50
N THR A 151 5.44 -9.67 -18.56
CA THR A 151 5.25 -10.50 -19.76
C THR A 151 4.27 -9.91 -20.78
N HIS A 152 3.66 -8.75 -20.52
CA HIS A 152 2.44 -8.28 -21.19
C HIS A 152 2.60 -7.02 -22.08
N LYS A 153 3.07 -7.21 -23.33
CA LYS A 153 3.27 -6.09 -24.29
C LYS A 153 2.00 -5.48 -24.91
N LEU A 154 0.82 -6.09 -24.74
CA LEU A 154 -0.47 -5.51 -25.11
C LEU A 154 -1.48 -5.71 -23.98
N GLN A 155 -1.79 -4.63 -23.25
CA GLN A 155 -2.77 -4.60 -22.17
C GLN A 155 -3.79 -3.49 -22.43
N SER A 156 -4.99 -3.66 -21.87
CA SER A 156 -5.91 -2.52 -21.71
C SER A 156 -5.43 -1.61 -20.58
N SER A 157 -5.78 -0.32 -20.63
CA SER A 157 -5.52 0.62 -19.53
C SER A 157 -6.18 0.16 -18.21
N THR A 158 -7.36 -0.46 -18.29
CA THR A 158 -8.04 -1.10 -17.15
C THR A 158 -7.19 -2.21 -16.53
N GLN A 159 -6.56 -3.07 -17.34
CA GLN A 159 -5.69 -4.13 -16.84
C GLN A 159 -4.44 -3.54 -16.15
N LYS A 160 -3.76 -2.57 -16.78
CA LYS A 160 -2.58 -1.90 -16.16
C LYS A 160 -2.91 -1.28 -14.81
N LYS A 161 -4.05 -0.59 -14.70
CA LYS A 161 -4.51 -0.06 -13.41
C LYS A 161 -4.77 -1.17 -12.39
N ASN A 162 -5.48 -2.23 -12.79
CA ASN A 162 -5.81 -3.35 -11.91
C ASN A 162 -4.56 -4.07 -11.37
N GLU A 163 -3.49 -4.14 -12.17
CA GLU A 163 -2.18 -4.67 -11.76
C GLU A 163 -1.48 -3.73 -10.77
N PHE A 164 -1.37 -2.42 -11.08
CA PHE A 164 -0.81 -1.42 -10.17
C PHE A 164 -1.54 -1.37 -8.81
N ASP A 165 -2.87 -1.26 -8.82
CA ASP A 165 -3.70 -1.25 -7.61
C ASP A 165 -3.49 -2.53 -6.78
N SER A 166 -3.23 -3.68 -7.43
CA SER A 166 -2.95 -4.95 -6.77
C SER A 166 -1.55 -4.99 -6.15
N CYS A 167 -0.51 -4.61 -6.91
CA CYS A 167 0.87 -4.51 -6.42
C CYS A 167 0.97 -3.58 -5.21
N LEU A 168 0.37 -2.39 -5.30
CA LEU A 168 0.35 -1.40 -4.23
C LEU A 168 -0.32 -1.92 -2.96
N LEU A 169 -1.51 -2.52 -3.06
CA LEU A 169 -2.20 -3.05 -1.88
C LEU A 169 -1.49 -4.28 -1.29
N LEU A 170 -0.91 -5.16 -2.11
CA LEU A 170 -0.15 -6.31 -1.62
C LEU A 170 1.11 -5.86 -0.86
N LEU A 171 1.91 -4.94 -1.42
CA LEU A 171 3.05 -4.34 -0.73
C LEU A 171 2.63 -3.66 0.58
N SER A 172 1.55 -2.87 0.56
CA SER A 172 1.07 -2.14 1.75
C SER A 172 0.60 -3.08 2.85
N VAL A 173 -0.11 -4.16 2.52
CA VAL A 173 -0.53 -5.19 3.50
C VAL A 173 0.68 -5.93 4.08
N MET A 174 1.70 -6.24 3.25
CA MET A 174 2.93 -6.85 3.75
C MET A 174 3.69 -5.90 4.67
N VAL A 175 3.85 -4.61 4.32
CA VAL A 175 4.48 -3.58 5.17
C VAL A 175 3.79 -3.50 6.54
N ASN A 176 2.46 -3.33 6.58
CA ASN A 176 1.70 -3.29 7.84
C ASN A 176 1.90 -4.57 8.67
N SER A 177 2.01 -5.74 8.01
CA SER A 177 2.17 -7.03 8.68
C SER A 177 3.56 -7.23 9.29
N ILE A 178 4.62 -6.61 8.72
CA ILE A 178 6.01 -6.74 9.21
C ILE A 178 6.51 -5.57 10.08
N GLU A 179 5.83 -4.41 10.06
CA GLU A 179 6.24 -3.22 10.80
C GLU A 179 6.44 -3.51 12.31
N LEU A 180 5.48 -4.22 12.91
CA LEU A 180 5.40 -4.46 14.36
C LEU A 180 5.50 -5.94 14.76
N SER A 181 5.66 -6.88 13.82
CA SER A 181 5.85 -8.32 14.09
C SER A 181 7.21 -8.77 13.57
N GLU A 182 7.97 -9.44 14.44
CA GLU A 182 9.25 -10.07 14.10
C GLU A 182 9.02 -11.39 13.37
N GLU A 183 8.00 -12.12 13.79
CA GLU A 183 7.58 -13.41 13.26
C GLU A 183 7.15 -13.30 11.78
N ASN A 184 6.55 -12.18 11.37
CA ASN A 184 6.28 -11.89 9.96
C ASN A 184 7.51 -11.40 9.17
N ARG A 185 8.48 -10.71 9.80
CA ARG A 185 9.77 -10.38 9.15
C ARG A 185 10.55 -11.66 8.85
N ASP A 186 10.62 -12.57 9.81
CA ASP A 186 11.34 -13.83 9.69
C ASP A 186 10.64 -14.78 8.69
N ALA A 187 9.30 -14.86 8.71
CA ALA A 187 8.55 -15.63 7.72
C ALA A 187 8.71 -15.08 6.28
N LEU A 188 8.81 -13.76 6.12
CA LEU A 188 9.06 -13.12 4.83
C LEU A 188 10.51 -13.33 4.36
N ALA A 189 11.50 -13.25 5.27
CA ALA A 189 12.90 -13.52 4.96
C ALA A 189 13.16 -14.99 4.62
N ALA A 190 12.54 -15.93 5.35
CA ALA A 190 12.69 -17.37 5.15
C ALA A 190 12.20 -17.84 3.76
N TRP A 191 11.23 -17.14 3.16
CA TRP A 191 10.75 -17.44 1.81
C TRP A 191 11.85 -17.32 0.74
N SER A 192 12.88 -16.52 0.99
CA SER A 192 14.05 -16.34 0.09
C SER A 192 15.09 -17.48 0.18
N TYR A 193 14.84 -18.55 0.93
CA TYR A 193 15.82 -19.62 1.18
C TYR A 193 15.39 -21.02 0.71
N ASP A 194 14.16 -21.23 0.23
CA ASP A 194 13.63 -22.57 -0.11
C ASP A 194 13.88 -22.99 -1.57
N ASP A 195 15.14 -22.87 -2.03
CA ASP A 195 15.63 -23.47 -3.30
C ASP A 195 15.82 -25.01 -3.16
N GLY A 196 14.88 -25.66 -2.46
CA GLY A 196 14.94 -27.08 -2.12
C GLY A 196 14.04 -27.95 -2.99
N ALA A 197 12.81 -27.49 -3.29
CA ALA A 197 11.79 -28.34 -3.91
C ALA A 197 10.64 -27.59 -4.60
N MET A 198 10.89 -27.00 -5.79
CA MET A 198 9.95 -26.93 -6.95
C MET A 198 10.49 -26.04 -8.11
N SER A 199 11.78 -26.14 -8.43
CA SER A 199 12.51 -25.30 -9.41
C SER A 199 12.12 -25.58 -10.89
N ALA A 200 10.83 -25.52 -11.21
CA ALA A 200 10.24 -25.90 -12.50
C ALA A 200 8.96 -25.13 -12.91
N GLN A 201 8.30 -24.35 -12.03
CA GLN A 201 7.03 -23.67 -12.39
C GLN A 201 6.86 -22.20 -11.96
N ALA A 202 7.71 -21.65 -11.09
CA ALA A 202 7.85 -20.21 -10.86
C ALA A 202 9.27 -19.91 -10.34
N GLY A 203 10.13 -19.31 -11.15
CA GLY A 203 11.42 -18.78 -10.69
C GLY A 203 11.22 -17.33 -10.30
N CYS A 204 11.21 -17.04 -9.00
CA CYS A 204 11.00 -15.71 -8.44
C CYS A 204 11.75 -15.57 -7.11
N ASP A 205 13.08 -15.42 -7.16
CA ASP A 205 13.82 -14.91 -6.01
C ASP A 205 13.26 -13.53 -5.68
N LEU A 206 12.78 -13.31 -4.45
CA LEU A 206 12.11 -12.04 -4.08
C LEU A 206 12.97 -10.79 -4.36
N PRO A 207 14.32 -10.80 -4.21
CA PRO A 207 15.16 -9.67 -4.62
C PRO A 207 15.33 -9.52 -6.14
N GLU A 208 15.23 -10.60 -6.92
CA GLU A 208 15.37 -10.60 -8.38
C GLU A 208 14.06 -10.16 -9.06
N ALA A 209 12.92 -10.58 -8.53
CA ALA A 209 11.58 -10.01 -8.82
C ALA A 209 11.39 -8.59 -8.26
N LEU A 210 12.43 -8.00 -7.66
CA LEU A 210 12.52 -6.60 -7.26
C LEU A 210 13.74 -5.93 -7.89
N ASP A 211 14.25 -6.42 -9.03
CA ASP A 211 15.31 -5.74 -9.77
C ASP A 211 14.82 -4.40 -10.35
N THR A 212 15.01 -3.37 -9.54
CA THR A 212 14.71 -1.97 -9.87
C THR A 212 15.63 -1.37 -10.95
N SER A 213 16.53 -2.16 -11.57
CA SER A 213 17.39 -1.69 -12.67
C SER A 213 16.63 -0.95 -13.76
N GLY A 214 15.48 -1.48 -14.22
CA GLY A 214 14.64 -0.85 -15.25
C GLY A 214 13.90 0.42 -14.81
N ALA A 215 13.73 0.65 -13.50
CA ALA A 215 13.10 1.86 -12.96
C ALA A 215 14.10 3.01 -12.73
N PHE A 216 15.41 2.74 -12.79
CA PHE A 216 16.46 3.71 -12.52
C PHE A 216 17.62 3.72 -13.54
N SER A 217 17.52 2.95 -14.62
CA SER A 217 18.42 3.01 -15.77
C SER A 217 18.28 4.36 -16.48
N GLY A 218 19.25 5.25 -16.28
CA GLY A 218 19.23 6.63 -16.77
C GLY A 218 19.54 6.77 -18.27
N GLU A 219 18.70 6.21 -19.14
CA GLU A 219 18.71 6.49 -20.58
C GLU A 219 17.61 7.51 -20.94
N ASP A 220 17.90 8.80 -20.76
CA ASP A 220 17.25 9.99 -21.37
C ASP A 220 15.74 9.91 -21.68
N SER A 221 14.94 9.43 -20.73
CA SER A 221 13.48 9.46 -20.77
C SER A 221 12.94 10.28 -19.60
N ASP A 222 12.39 11.46 -19.89
CA ASP A 222 11.73 12.35 -18.90
C ASP A 222 10.36 11.83 -18.44
N ASP A 223 9.90 10.66 -18.92
CA ASP A 223 8.64 10.01 -18.52
C ASP A 223 8.83 9.16 -17.23
N TRP A 224 9.01 9.81 -16.08
CA TRP A 224 8.94 9.16 -14.77
C TRP A 224 7.47 8.97 -14.36
N SER A 225 7.03 7.71 -14.18
CA SER A 225 5.65 7.45 -13.77
C SER A 225 5.44 7.67 -12.26
N PRO A 226 4.31 8.28 -11.83
CA PRO A 226 3.92 8.32 -10.43
C PRO A 226 3.76 6.93 -9.82
N GLU A 227 3.33 5.95 -10.61
CA GLU A 227 3.16 4.55 -10.23
C GLU A 227 4.49 3.92 -9.77
N ASP A 228 5.59 4.10 -10.52
CA ASP A 228 6.92 3.57 -10.17
C ASP A 228 7.48 4.25 -8.90
N VAL A 229 7.23 5.56 -8.73
CA VAL A 229 7.59 6.30 -7.51
C VAL A 229 6.86 5.75 -6.29
N ILE A 230 5.57 5.43 -6.43
CA ILE A 230 4.74 4.88 -5.35
C ILE A 230 5.21 3.46 -4.99
N LEU A 231 5.33 2.56 -5.99
CA LEU A 231 5.77 1.18 -5.76
C LEU A 231 7.19 1.11 -5.22
N GLY A 232 8.14 1.86 -5.79
CA GLY A 232 9.53 1.92 -5.33
C GLY A 232 9.66 2.41 -3.88
N GLY A 233 8.81 3.34 -3.44
CA GLY A 233 8.72 3.76 -2.05
C GLY A 233 8.15 2.69 -1.11
N CYS A 234 7.05 2.03 -1.51
CA CYS A 234 6.48 0.91 -0.75
C CYS A 234 7.47 -0.27 -0.62
N THR A 235 8.19 -0.61 -1.68
CA THR A 235 9.28 -1.60 -1.66
C THR A 235 10.43 -1.16 -0.74
N SER A 236 10.80 0.12 -0.76
CA SER A 236 11.84 0.66 0.13
C SER A 236 11.44 0.60 1.61
N LEU A 237 10.15 0.82 1.93
CA LEU A 237 9.60 0.57 3.27
C LEU A 237 9.66 -0.91 3.63
N LEU A 238 9.22 -1.82 2.75
CA LEU A 238 9.21 -3.27 2.98
C LEU A 238 10.61 -3.82 3.27
N LEU A 239 11.57 -3.52 2.39
CA LEU A 239 12.97 -3.92 2.54
C LEU A 239 13.60 -3.28 3.78
N GLY A 240 13.33 -2.00 4.03
CA GLY A 240 13.78 -1.32 5.25
C GLY A 240 13.27 -1.96 6.54
N TYR A 241 12.00 -2.38 6.59
CA TYR A 241 11.44 -3.10 7.73
C TYR A 241 12.02 -4.51 7.86
N LEU A 242 12.35 -5.21 6.77
CA LEU A 242 13.09 -6.48 6.82
C LEU A 242 14.50 -6.33 7.41
N MET A 243 15.21 -5.25 7.08
CA MET A 243 16.54 -4.94 7.62
C MET A 243 16.50 -4.56 9.11
N ARG A 244 15.38 -3.99 9.60
CA ARG A 244 15.22 -3.46 10.96
C ARG A 244 15.44 -4.55 12.01
N GLY A 245 16.60 -4.51 12.67
CA GLY A 245 16.97 -5.41 13.76
C GLY A 245 17.64 -6.73 13.31
N SER A 246 17.65 -7.04 12.02
CA SER A 246 18.28 -8.26 11.49
C SER A 246 19.51 -7.95 10.65
N ALA A 247 20.68 -8.30 11.17
CA ALA A 247 21.95 -8.21 10.44
C ALA A 247 22.01 -9.18 9.24
N ALA A 248 21.35 -10.35 9.36
CA ALA A 248 21.26 -11.32 8.27
C ALA A 248 20.42 -10.78 7.10
N ASN A 249 19.23 -10.24 7.40
CA ASN A 249 18.37 -9.62 6.38
C ASN A 249 19.05 -8.37 5.79
N SER A 250 19.76 -7.59 6.61
CA SER A 250 20.55 -6.45 6.13
C SER A 250 21.64 -6.87 5.14
N ALA A 251 22.39 -7.93 5.43
CA ALA A 251 23.39 -8.47 4.50
C ALA A 251 22.75 -9.04 3.23
N ALA A 252 21.61 -9.72 3.33
CA ALA A 252 20.90 -10.30 2.19
C ALA A 252 20.33 -9.22 1.25
N VAL A 253 19.64 -8.21 1.79
CA VAL A 253 19.11 -7.08 1.04
C VAL A 253 20.24 -6.29 0.39
N LEU A 254 21.29 -5.93 1.14
CA LEU A 254 22.42 -5.18 0.58
C LEU A 254 23.15 -5.96 -0.52
N LYS A 255 23.32 -7.28 -0.40
CA LYS A 255 23.90 -8.12 -1.45
C LYS A 255 23.11 -8.07 -2.77
N ALA A 256 21.79 -7.86 -2.72
CA ALA A 256 20.93 -7.72 -3.89
C ALA A 256 20.85 -6.29 -4.44
N MET A 257 21.22 -5.26 -3.67
CA MET A 257 21.25 -3.88 -4.16
C MET A 257 22.44 -3.63 -5.10
N PRO A 258 22.29 -2.78 -6.14
CA PRO A 258 23.42 -2.23 -6.88
C PRO A 258 24.47 -1.60 -5.94
N ASP A 259 25.75 -1.77 -6.29
CA ASP A 259 26.93 -1.37 -5.51
C ASP A 259 26.96 -1.91 -4.06
N GLY A 260 26.13 -2.90 -3.71
CA GLY A 260 26.00 -3.40 -2.34
C GLY A 260 25.38 -2.39 -1.36
N SER A 261 24.63 -1.39 -1.85
CA SER A 261 24.40 -0.13 -1.14
C SER A 261 22.92 0.26 -1.01
N PRO A 262 22.45 0.78 0.15
CA PRO A 262 21.05 1.17 0.35
C PRO A 262 20.69 2.51 -0.31
N ARG A 263 21.61 3.12 -1.07
CA ARG A 263 21.44 4.43 -1.73
C ARG A 263 20.22 4.49 -2.64
N LEU A 264 19.90 3.41 -3.34
CA LEU A 264 18.76 3.38 -4.26
C LEU A 264 17.43 3.38 -3.50
N LEU A 265 17.32 2.61 -2.41
CA LEU A 265 16.17 2.60 -1.51
C LEU A 265 15.98 3.97 -0.83
N LEU A 266 17.08 4.60 -0.38
CA LEU A 266 17.05 5.96 0.17
C LEU A 266 16.56 6.99 -0.87
N ARG A 267 16.97 6.87 -2.14
CA ARG A 267 16.49 7.74 -3.22
C ARG A 267 14.99 7.53 -3.49
N ALA A 268 14.57 6.29 -3.64
CA ALA A 268 13.16 5.95 -3.89
C ALA A 268 12.24 6.43 -2.75
N LEU A 269 12.63 6.16 -1.50
CA LEU A 269 11.91 6.60 -0.30
C LEU A 269 11.80 8.13 -0.19
N ALA A 270 12.87 8.87 -0.55
CA ALA A 270 12.85 10.33 -0.55
C ALA A 270 11.93 10.92 -1.63
N VAL A 271 11.91 10.35 -2.84
CA VAL A 271 11.01 10.78 -3.93
C VAL A 271 9.56 10.40 -3.61
N PHE A 272 9.32 9.22 -3.03
CA PHE A 272 8.02 8.79 -2.51
C PHE A 272 7.45 9.78 -1.48
N ALA A 273 8.26 10.19 -0.50
CA ALA A 273 7.84 11.15 0.53
C ALA A 273 7.58 12.54 -0.06
N ALA A 274 8.40 12.99 -1.01
CA ALA A 274 8.19 14.24 -1.73
C ALA A 274 6.90 14.21 -2.58
N CYS A 275 6.60 13.09 -3.24
CA CYS A 275 5.36 12.88 -3.99
C CYS A 275 4.14 12.93 -3.06
N HIS A 276 4.15 12.18 -1.95
CA HIS A 276 3.07 12.19 -0.96
C HIS A 276 2.85 13.58 -0.34
N SER A 277 3.92 14.35 -0.12
CA SER A 277 3.85 15.75 0.34
C SER A 277 3.17 16.65 -0.71
N GLN A 278 3.53 16.53 -1.99
CA GLN A 278 2.96 17.34 -3.07
C GLN A 278 1.47 17.09 -3.32
N ILE A 279 0.99 15.85 -3.15
CA ILE A 279 -0.43 15.49 -3.32
C ILE A 279 -1.25 15.59 -2.03
N GLY A 280 -0.66 16.02 -0.91
CA GLY A 280 -1.33 16.14 0.39
C GLY A 280 -1.65 14.82 1.09
N ALA A 281 -1.00 13.71 0.69
CA ALA A 281 -1.20 12.36 1.24
C ALA A 281 -0.14 11.95 2.30
N LEU A 282 0.87 12.78 2.57
CA LEU A 282 1.87 12.53 3.60
C LEU A 282 1.29 12.77 5.00
N THR A 283 0.63 11.76 5.58
CA THR A 283 0.15 11.82 6.97
C THR A 283 1.32 11.76 7.96
N PRO A 284 1.15 12.18 9.23
CA PRO A 284 2.17 12.04 10.26
C PRO A 284 2.64 10.59 10.47
N GLU A 285 1.81 9.59 10.19
CA GLU A 285 2.10 8.16 10.32
C GLU A 285 3.02 7.72 9.19
N VAL A 286 2.68 8.06 7.94
CA VAL A 286 3.55 7.82 6.77
C VAL A 286 4.91 8.50 6.95
N ALA A 287 4.92 9.75 7.46
CA ALA A 287 6.15 10.47 7.74
C ALA A 287 7.01 9.79 8.84
N LYS A 288 6.39 9.26 9.91
CA LYS A 288 7.09 8.49 10.95
C LYS A 288 7.73 7.22 10.37
N SER A 289 6.99 6.45 9.56
CA SER A 289 7.51 5.23 8.91
C SER A 289 8.66 5.54 7.95
N VAL A 290 8.53 6.58 7.12
CA VAL A 290 9.61 7.07 6.25
C VAL A 290 10.87 7.43 7.06
N LEU A 291 10.74 8.26 8.08
CA LEU A 291 11.88 8.72 8.91
C LEU A 291 12.50 7.60 9.76
N LEU A 292 11.73 6.57 10.12
CA LEU A 292 12.24 5.36 10.78
C LEU A 292 13.09 4.53 9.80
N ILE A 293 12.57 4.26 8.61
CA ILE A 293 13.27 3.45 7.61
C ILE A 293 14.49 4.16 7.03
N GLU A 294 14.43 5.48 6.83
CA GLU A 294 15.59 6.29 6.43
C GLU A 294 16.77 6.13 7.39
N LYS A 295 16.51 6.05 8.71
CA LYS A 295 17.54 5.80 9.73
C LYS A 295 18.11 4.38 9.65
N VAL A 296 17.27 3.36 9.47
CA VAL A 296 17.70 1.95 9.32
C VAL A 296 18.59 1.79 8.08
N LEU A 297 18.16 2.34 6.95
CA LEU A 297 18.91 2.30 5.69
C LEU A 297 20.24 3.07 5.77
N LYS A 298 20.26 4.24 6.43
CA LYS A 298 21.50 5.00 6.67
C LYS A 298 22.49 4.26 7.55
N ALA A 299 22.05 3.70 8.67
CA ALA A 299 22.90 2.93 9.58
C ALA A 299 23.52 1.70 8.90
N SER A 300 22.79 1.07 7.98
CA SER A 300 23.27 -0.09 7.21
C SER A 300 24.20 0.29 6.05
N GLY A 301 24.29 1.58 5.69
CA GLY A 301 25.02 2.06 4.50
C GLY A 301 26.52 2.31 4.69
N GLY A 302 27.08 2.07 5.87
CA GLY A 302 28.52 2.21 6.15
C GLY A 302 29.06 3.65 6.04
N GLY A 303 28.20 4.66 6.13
CA GLY A 303 28.61 6.07 6.17
C GLY A 303 28.91 6.52 7.61
N ASP A 304 29.99 7.28 7.79
CA ASP A 304 30.49 7.70 9.10
C ASP A 304 29.42 8.36 9.98
N SER A 305 29.32 7.88 11.22
CA SER A 305 28.55 8.51 12.29
C SER A 305 29.25 9.79 12.75
N ASN A 306 29.00 10.90 12.03
CA ASN A 306 29.27 12.25 12.54
C ASN A 306 28.29 12.60 13.67
N GLU A 307 28.40 11.90 14.80
CA GLU A 307 28.05 12.45 16.10
C GLU A 307 29.09 13.53 16.44
N SER A 308 28.80 14.77 16.06
CA SER A 308 29.59 15.94 16.47
C SER A 308 28.87 16.69 17.59
N ASP A 309 29.23 16.37 18.83
CA ASP A 309 29.10 17.16 20.05
C ASP A 309 28.03 18.27 20.08
N LEU A 310 26.86 17.97 20.66
CA LEU A 310 25.94 19.00 21.16
C LEU A 310 26.23 19.28 22.64
N VAL A 311 27.48 19.65 22.93
CA VAL A 311 27.95 20.06 24.25
C VAL A 311 27.45 21.48 24.56
N GLU A 312 26.86 21.69 25.74
CA GLU A 312 26.44 23.02 26.20
C GLU A 312 27.63 23.98 26.34
N THR A 313 27.55 25.18 25.74
CA THR A 313 28.24 26.37 26.27
C THR A 313 27.45 27.63 25.93
N LYS A 314 27.40 28.61 26.86
CA LYS A 314 26.58 29.83 26.78
C LYS A 314 27.43 31.09 26.53
N ALA A 315 26.82 32.07 25.83
CA ALA A 315 27.26 33.47 25.66
C ALA A 315 28.55 33.68 24.81
N SER A 316 28.70 34.74 24.00
CA SER A 316 28.21 36.14 24.14
C SER A 316 27.84 36.82 22.80
N LYS A 317 27.59 38.15 22.82
CA LYS A 317 27.15 39.00 21.68
C LYS A 317 28.30 39.68 20.90
N ASP A 318 27.91 40.49 19.90
CA ASP A 318 28.62 41.61 19.22
C ASP A 318 29.53 41.23 18.02
N SER A 319 29.90 42.07 17.04
CA SER A 319 29.41 43.34 16.44
C SER A 319 30.43 43.78 15.33
N VAL A 320 30.14 44.37 14.14
CA VAL A 320 28.95 44.54 13.27
C VAL A 320 29.45 45.02 11.86
N GLU A 321 28.59 45.04 10.81
CA GLU A 321 28.82 45.67 9.46
C GLU A 321 29.95 45.07 8.57
N SER A 322 30.15 45.42 7.27
CA SER A 322 29.27 45.81 6.13
C SER A 322 30.15 46.05 4.87
N GLN A 323 29.71 45.66 3.65
CA GLN A 323 29.92 46.42 2.38
C GLN A 323 29.30 45.75 1.13
N ARG A 324 29.17 46.52 0.02
CA ARG A 324 28.54 46.12 -1.26
C ARG A 324 29.44 46.41 -2.48
N SER A 325 29.59 45.44 -3.38
CA SER A 325 29.64 45.59 -4.85
C SER A 325 29.53 44.19 -5.49
N GLY A 326 29.16 43.97 -6.76
CA GLY A 326 28.64 44.84 -7.82
C GLY A 326 27.77 44.02 -8.79
N VAL A 327 27.19 44.64 -9.83
CA VAL A 327 26.15 44.01 -10.68
C VAL A 327 26.72 43.25 -11.89
N SER A 328 26.22 42.04 -12.13
CA SER A 328 25.94 41.49 -13.48
C SER A 328 25.04 40.25 -13.39
N THR A 329 24.01 40.17 -14.22
CA THR A 329 23.15 38.98 -14.40
C THR A 329 23.45 38.29 -15.73
N PRO A 330 23.29 36.96 -15.77
CA PRO A 330 22.49 36.35 -16.83
C PRO A 330 21.29 35.60 -16.26
N SER A 331 20.18 35.62 -16.99
CA SER A 331 18.98 34.85 -16.66
C SER A 331 19.01 33.45 -17.27
N LEU A 332 18.69 32.42 -16.49
CA LEU A 332 17.69 31.40 -16.88
C LEU A 332 17.29 30.51 -15.69
N LYS A 333 16.28 29.65 -15.89
CA LYS A 333 15.53 28.96 -14.84
C LYS A 333 16.01 27.52 -14.61
N THR A 334 16.41 27.21 -13.37
CA THR A 334 15.92 26.06 -12.58
C THR A 334 16.47 26.20 -11.15
N ARG A 335 15.59 26.26 -10.15
CA ARG A 335 16.01 26.34 -8.74
C ARG A 335 15.87 24.97 -8.10
N ALA A 336 17.02 24.35 -7.80
CA ALA A 336 17.07 23.04 -7.16
C ALA A 336 16.26 22.99 -5.85
N MET A 337 15.72 21.80 -5.56
CA MET A 337 15.03 21.50 -4.30
C MET A 337 15.94 21.86 -3.13
N LYS A 338 15.39 22.54 -2.12
CA LYS A 338 16.05 22.76 -0.84
C LYS A 338 15.30 22.03 0.26
N ASN A 339 16.08 21.39 1.13
CA ASN A 339 15.63 20.54 2.23
C ASN A 339 14.60 21.26 3.11
N LEU A 340 13.53 20.55 3.47
CA LEU A 340 12.48 21.01 4.38
C LEU A 340 12.24 19.93 5.45
N CYS A 341 13.11 19.92 6.46
CA CYS A 341 13.01 19.12 7.68
C CYS A 341 13.54 19.95 8.86
N SER A 342 12.95 21.13 9.04
CA SER A 342 13.17 22.04 10.15
C SER A 342 11.95 22.96 10.28
N ASN A 343 11.60 23.35 11.51
CA ASN A 343 10.42 24.15 11.90
C ASN A 343 9.13 23.32 12.10
N LEU A 344 9.15 22.46 13.14
CA LEU A 344 7.99 22.22 13.99
C LEU A 344 8.36 22.74 15.39
N ASP A 345 7.76 23.85 15.80
CA ASP A 345 7.67 24.31 17.19
C ASP A 345 6.47 25.28 17.28
N ASP A 346 5.83 25.35 18.44
CA ASP A 346 4.42 25.75 18.56
C ASP A 346 4.18 27.23 18.95
N SER A 347 3.03 27.78 18.55
CA SER A 347 2.34 28.88 19.25
C SER A 347 0.86 28.95 18.82
N ASP A 348 -0.03 29.01 19.81
CA ASP A 348 -1.49 29.12 19.68
C ASP A 348 -1.97 30.58 19.42
N GLU A 349 -3.30 30.81 19.51
CA GLU A 349 -4.07 32.06 19.26
C GLU A 349 -4.44 32.28 17.76
N GLY A 350 -5.70 32.52 17.35
CA GLY A 350 -6.97 32.54 18.08
C GLY A 350 -8.12 33.13 17.21
N GLU A 351 -9.34 32.58 17.33
CA GLU A 351 -10.63 33.03 16.72
C GLU A 351 -10.75 33.08 15.17
N GLY A 352 -11.99 32.98 14.62
CA GLY A 352 -12.21 33.19 13.16
C GLY A 352 -13.41 32.56 12.43
N LEU A 353 -14.58 32.32 13.06
CA LEU A 353 -15.75 31.72 12.37
C LEU A 353 -16.48 32.70 11.43
N HIS A 354 -16.21 32.68 10.11
CA HIS A 354 -17.21 32.97 9.05
C HIS A 354 -16.73 32.55 7.65
N GLY A 355 -17.60 31.91 6.84
CA GLY A 355 -17.21 31.53 5.46
C GLY A 355 -18.15 30.63 4.64
N GLN A 356 -19.34 30.25 5.12
CA GLN A 356 -20.30 29.47 4.30
C GLN A 356 -20.86 30.34 3.17
N THR A 357 -20.68 29.89 1.92
CA THR A 357 -21.14 30.61 0.73
C THR A 357 -22.65 30.47 0.53
N GLN A 358 -23.25 31.53 -0.01
CA GLN A 358 -24.72 31.69 -0.03
C GLN A 358 -25.45 30.72 -0.98
N GLU A 359 -24.72 29.91 -1.76
CA GLU A 359 -25.27 28.91 -2.69
C GLU A 359 -25.64 27.57 -2.02
N GLU A 360 -24.92 27.09 -1.00
CA GLU A 360 -25.25 25.80 -0.34
C GLU A 360 -26.65 25.85 0.29
N VAL A 361 -26.97 26.95 0.96
CA VAL A 361 -28.28 27.20 1.59
C VAL A 361 -29.40 27.29 0.54
N ALA A 362 -29.07 27.70 -0.70
CA ALA A 362 -30.02 27.75 -1.81
C ALA A 362 -30.29 26.37 -2.43
N MET A 363 -29.29 25.48 -2.51
CA MET A 363 -29.50 24.09 -2.94
C MET A 363 -30.32 23.29 -1.92
N LEU A 364 -29.95 23.35 -0.63
CA LEU A 364 -30.62 22.58 0.44
C LEU A 364 -32.12 22.89 0.52
N LYS A 365 -32.54 24.15 0.30
CA LYS A 365 -33.96 24.52 0.27
C LYS A 365 -34.73 23.99 -0.93
N ARG A 366 -34.08 23.72 -2.07
CA ARG A 366 -34.76 23.12 -3.24
C ARG A 366 -35.01 21.62 -3.06
N VAL A 367 -34.08 20.90 -2.47
CA VAL A 367 -34.23 19.44 -2.21
C VAL A 367 -35.41 19.18 -1.27
N ALA A 368 -35.51 19.91 -0.16
CA ALA A 368 -36.62 19.79 0.80
C ALA A 368 -38.02 20.06 0.18
N THR A 369 -38.12 20.86 -0.88
CA THR A 369 -39.38 21.13 -1.60
C THR A 369 -39.77 20.08 -2.64
N LEU A 370 -38.92 19.09 -2.93
CA LEU A 370 -39.21 18.01 -3.88
C LEU A 370 -39.78 16.76 -3.17
N ASP A 371 -39.17 16.31 -2.07
CA ASP A 371 -39.64 15.13 -1.31
C ASP A 371 -41.07 15.32 -0.74
N SER A 372 -41.43 16.55 -0.39
CA SER A 372 -42.76 16.89 0.11
C SER A 372 -43.87 16.85 -0.95
N ARG A 373 -43.54 16.79 -2.25
CA ARG A 373 -44.51 16.64 -3.35
C ARG A 373 -44.68 15.20 -3.81
N ASN A 374 -43.61 14.40 -3.85
CA ASN A 374 -43.69 12.99 -4.25
C ASN A 374 -44.40 12.11 -3.21
N SER A 375 -44.60 12.61 -1.98
CA SER A 375 -45.22 11.86 -0.87
C SER A 375 -46.76 11.89 -0.83
N LEU A 376 -47.43 12.37 -1.89
CA LEU A 376 -48.89 12.61 -1.90
C LEU A 376 -49.68 11.98 -3.07
N GLU A 377 -49.04 11.29 -4.01
CA GLU A 377 -49.72 10.66 -5.17
C GLU A 377 -49.71 9.12 -5.16
N ILE A 378 -49.33 8.49 -4.04
CA ILE A 378 -49.45 7.03 -3.84
C ILE A 378 -50.34 6.78 -2.61
N GLY A 379 -51.64 7.04 -2.74
CA GLY A 379 -52.56 7.07 -1.59
C GLY A 379 -54.06 7.20 -1.89
N MET A 380 -54.52 6.88 -3.10
CA MET A 380 -55.94 6.71 -3.46
C MET A 380 -56.11 5.58 -4.47
#